data_AF-A0AAX2ZDU9-F1
#
_entry.id   AF-A0AAX2ZDU9-F1
#
_cell.length_a   1.000
_cell.length_b   1.000
_cell.length_c   1.000
_cell.angle_alpha   90.00
_cell.angle_beta   90.00
_cell.angle_gamma   90.00
#
_symmetry.space_group_name_H-M   'P 1'
#
loop_
_entity.id
_entity.type
_entity.pdbx_description
1 polymer ?
#
loop_
_entity_poly.entity_id
_entity_poly.type
_entity_poly.pdbx_seq_one_letter_code
_entity_poly.pdbx_strand_id
1 'polypeptide(L)'
;MKKIKKVSVLFLSISMIVGSVFVSDINSSYAATAYKKQLKIGKTYKYDLDGDRDKDSIKVYSKGHKLLLKVNNTTKTLDSNYYTDYGNYDVKIYDFNKKDKSSEIVFYWSGDSEWGTKILKFKNNKCMVNKHYKDAMLKSYDPNNGMVTFEEYDQGRYSSFAEAMGYFCIYDKVQIKGYNVYNQYSANTDSSTRKNKYVAAKKLTAYTSTSGKKKAFTINKGSKAYIYSLYQKGSSKYIRVKNSSGKYGYVKVGSSMLFTEKSCLWWR
;
A
#
# COMPACT_ATOMS: atom_id res chain seq x y z
N MET A 1 27.17 -44.20 -18.39
CA MET A 1 25.69 -44.19 -18.49
C MET A 1 25.08 -43.58 -17.24
N LYS A 2 24.20 -42.60 -17.44
CA LYS A 2 23.52 -41.79 -16.42
C LYS A 2 22.69 -42.65 -15.45
N LYS A 3 22.82 -42.42 -14.15
CA LYS A 3 21.72 -42.66 -13.19
C LYS A 3 21.57 -41.43 -12.30
N ILE A 4 20.51 -40.67 -12.60
CA ILE A 4 19.98 -39.55 -11.83
C ILE A 4 18.85 -40.12 -10.94
N LYS A 5 18.58 -39.43 -9.82
CA LYS A 5 17.31 -39.33 -9.03
C LYS A 5 17.29 -40.23 -7.79
N LYS A 6 16.95 -39.77 -6.58
CA LYS A 6 16.23 -38.57 -6.09
C LYS A 6 16.72 -38.25 -4.67
N VAL A 7 17.08 -37.00 -4.39
CA VAL A 7 17.00 -36.45 -3.02
C VAL A 7 15.71 -35.65 -2.96
N SER A 8 14.72 -36.19 -2.24
CA SER A 8 13.45 -35.53 -2.00
C SER A 8 13.66 -34.42 -0.96
N VAL A 9 13.78 -33.17 -1.42
CA VAL A 9 13.72 -32.00 -0.54
C VAL A 9 12.25 -31.74 -0.20
N LEU A 10 11.85 -32.12 1.01
CA LEU A 10 10.55 -31.81 1.58
C LEU A 10 10.52 -30.31 1.94
N PHE A 11 9.95 -29.48 1.07
CA PHE A 11 9.63 -28.09 1.40
C PHE A 11 8.45 -28.07 2.39
N LEU A 12 8.75 -28.07 3.69
CA LEU A 12 7.78 -27.78 4.74
C LEU A 12 7.53 -26.26 4.78
N SER A 13 6.47 -25.83 4.08
CA SER A 13 5.93 -24.47 4.22
C SER A 13 5.30 -24.33 5.60
N ILE A 14 6.02 -23.70 6.53
CA ILE A 14 5.44 -23.26 7.81
C ILE A 14 4.55 -22.05 7.55
N SER A 15 3.27 -22.31 7.31
CA SER A 15 2.22 -21.30 7.40
C SER A 15 1.64 -21.32 8.82
N MET A 16 2.32 -20.67 9.76
CA MET A 16 1.72 -20.32 11.05
C MET A 16 1.28 -18.87 11.01
N ILE A 17 -0.01 -18.67 10.71
CA ILE A 17 -0.73 -17.45 11.05
C ILE A 17 -1.03 -17.57 12.54
N VAL A 18 -0.12 -17.06 13.37
CA VAL A 18 -0.48 -16.67 14.74
C VAL A 18 -1.13 -15.30 14.61
N GLY A 19 -2.41 -15.25 14.97
CA GLY A 19 -3.13 -13.99 15.13
C GLY A 19 -2.43 -13.17 16.20
N SER A 20 -1.69 -12.15 15.79
CA SER A 20 -1.15 -11.16 16.70
C SER A 20 -2.32 -10.32 17.23
N VAL A 21 -2.62 -10.56 18.49
CA VAL A 21 -3.20 -9.57 19.39
C VAL A 21 -2.37 -8.30 19.20
N PHE A 22 -3.03 -7.19 18.85
CA PHE A 22 -2.42 -5.87 18.80
C PHE A 22 -2.03 -5.48 20.23
N VAL A 23 -0.82 -5.85 20.63
CA VAL A 23 -0.08 -5.17 21.67
C VAL A 23 0.79 -4.15 20.94
N SER A 24 0.58 -2.89 21.28
CA SER A 24 1.29 -1.73 20.78
C SER A 24 2.80 -1.85 21.05
N ASP A 25 3.56 -2.29 20.06
CA ASP A 25 5.01 -2.11 20.07
C ASP A 25 5.35 -0.63 19.82
N ILE A 26 6.27 -0.14 20.64
CA ILE A 26 6.73 1.24 20.73
C ILE A 26 7.13 1.77 19.34
N ASN A 27 6.55 2.94 19.01
CA ASN A 27 6.68 3.66 17.75
C ASN A 27 8.15 3.83 17.30
N SER A 28 8.62 2.99 16.40
CA SER A 28 9.76 3.29 15.53
C SER A 28 9.30 3.71 14.13
N SER A 29 8.12 4.31 14.04
CA SER A 29 7.59 4.87 12.78
C SER A 29 8.14 6.27 12.56
N TYR A 30 8.81 6.47 11.43
CA TYR A 30 9.23 7.76 10.94
C TYR A 30 8.08 8.39 10.14
N ALA A 31 7.91 9.70 10.26
CA ALA A 31 6.96 10.44 9.44
C ALA A 31 7.44 10.47 7.97
N ALA A 32 6.51 10.64 7.02
CA ALA A 32 6.86 10.85 5.61
C ALA A 32 7.79 12.05 5.37
N THR A 33 7.89 12.99 6.32
CA THR A 33 8.80 14.14 6.27
C THR A 33 10.26 13.79 6.61
N ALA A 34 10.54 12.60 7.15
CA ALA A 34 11.88 12.17 7.53
C ALA A 34 12.70 11.64 6.33
N TYR A 35 12.69 12.36 5.20
CA TYR A 35 13.50 12.03 4.03
C TYR A 35 14.96 12.43 4.21
N LYS A 36 15.87 11.77 3.48
CA LYS A 36 17.30 12.12 3.46
C LYS A 36 17.56 13.34 2.59
N LYS A 37 16.88 13.44 1.44
CA LYS A 37 17.08 14.55 0.50
C LYS A 37 15.85 14.78 -0.37
N GLN A 38 15.48 16.05 -0.58
CA GLN A 38 14.55 16.44 -1.63
C GLN A 38 15.33 16.82 -2.90
N LEU A 39 14.88 16.31 -4.04
CA LEU A 39 15.48 16.52 -5.37
C LEU A 39 14.66 17.57 -6.12
N LYS A 40 15.30 18.69 -6.46
CA LYS A 40 14.67 19.74 -7.26
C LYS A 40 14.81 19.41 -8.75
N ILE A 41 13.74 19.65 -9.51
CA ILE A 41 13.72 19.49 -10.96
C ILE A 41 14.80 20.39 -11.59
N GLY A 42 15.51 19.87 -12.59
CA GLY A 42 16.60 20.54 -13.29
C GLY A 42 17.97 20.42 -12.63
N LYS A 43 18.04 20.09 -11.33
CA LYS A 43 19.29 19.96 -10.58
C LYS A 43 19.82 18.53 -10.58
N THR A 44 21.15 18.40 -10.62
CA THR A 44 21.85 17.12 -10.47
C THR A 44 22.35 16.96 -9.03
N TYR A 45 22.17 15.77 -8.48
CA TYR A 45 22.60 15.38 -7.14
C TYR A 45 23.53 14.17 -7.21
N LYS A 46 24.30 13.97 -6.15
CA LYS A 46 25.18 12.82 -5.96
C LYS A 46 24.83 12.10 -4.65
N TYR A 47 24.47 10.82 -4.72
CA TYR A 47 24.04 10.04 -3.56
C TYR A 47 24.36 8.56 -3.75
N ASP A 48 24.73 7.85 -2.69
CA ASP A 48 24.91 6.39 -2.69
C ASP A 48 23.55 5.71 -2.54
N LEU A 49 23.02 5.12 -3.62
CA LEU A 49 21.68 4.52 -3.62
C LEU A 49 21.68 3.02 -3.28
N ASP A 50 22.78 2.29 -3.50
CA ASP A 50 22.81 0.82 -3.33
C ASP A 50 23.77 0.33 -2.25
N GLY A 51 24.46 1.24 -1.55
CA GLY A 51 25.29 0.99 -0.39
C GLY A 51 26.71 0.57 -0.71
N ASP A 52 27.16 0.76 -1.96
CA ASP A 52 28.50 0.43 -2.42
C ASP A 52 29.55 1.53 -2.13
N ARG A 53 29.10 2.67 -1.57
CA ARG A 53 29.87 3.90 -1.28
C ARG A 53 30.19 4.76 -2.49
N ASP A 54 29.90 4.30 -3.70
CA ASP A 54 29.98 5.11 -4.90
C ASP A 54 28.74 6.00 -5.02
N LYS A 55 28.94 7.23 -5.51
CA LYS A 55 27.84 8.20 -5.59
C LYS A 55 27.22 8.21 -6.98
N ASP A 56 25.98 7.76 -7.07
CA ASP A 56 25.14 7.88 -8.25
C ASP A 56 24.83 9.34 -8.58
N SER A 57 24.89 9.67 -9.87
CA SER A 57 24.39 10.92 -10.42
C SER A 57 22.88 10.86 -10.62
N ILE A 58 22.12 11.72 -9.94
CA ILE A 58 20.66 11.71 -9.98
C ILE A 58 20.16 13.04 -10.50
N LYS A 59 19.34 13.04 -11.56
CA LYS A 59 18.71 14.24 -12.12
C LYS A 59 17.24 13.98 -12.43
N VAL A 60 16.37 14.82 -11.88
CA VAL A 60 14.96 14.91 -12.29
C VAL A 60 14.84 16.04 -13.30
N TYR A 61 14.21 15.81 -14.44
CA TYR A 61 14.07 16.81 -15.50
C TYR A 61 12.82 16.55 -16.34
N SER A 62 12.30 17.58 -16.97
CA SER A 62 11.21 17.47 -17.94
C SER A 62 11.75 17.38 -19.38
N LYS A 63 11.01 16.68 -20.24
CA LYS A 63 11.21 16.69 -21.70
C LYS A 63 9.85 16.57 -22.38
N GLY A 64 9.38 17.66 -22.97
CA GLY A 64 7.97 17.79 -23.36
C GLY A 64 7.06 17.61 -22.13
N HIS A 65 5.93 16.93 -22.30
CA HIS A 65 4.98 16.62 -21.21
C HIS A 65 5.41 15.46 -20.31
N LYS A 66 6.69 15.11 -20.24
CA LYS A 66 7.17 13.99 -19.41
C LYS A 66 8.07 14.50 -18.30
N LEU A 67 7.84 14.00 -17.08
CA LEU A 67 8.79 14.10 -15.97
C LEU A 67 9.64 12.84 -15.93
N LEU A 68 10.96 13.01 -15.98
CA LEU A 68 11.93 11.93 -16.11
C LEU A 68 12.92 11.97 -14.94
N LEU A 69 13.30 10.79 -14.47
CA LEU A 69 14.38 10.57 -13.52
C LEU A 69 15.53 9.88 -14.26
N LYS A 70 16.72 10.48 -14.28
CA LYS A 70 17.95 9.86 -14.73
C LYS A 70 18.86 9.57 -13.54
N VAL A 71 19.23 8.30 -13.38
CA VAL A 71 20.22 7.82 -12.41
C VAL A 71 21.37 7.22 -13.22
N ASN A 72 22.53 7.87 -13.16
CA ASN A 72 23.68 7.61 -14.03
C ASN A 72 23.24 7.55 -15.50
N ASN A 73 23.31 6.36 -16.11
CA ASN A 73 22.96 6.14 -17.51
C ASN A 73 21.52 5.62 -17.71
N THR A 74 20.79 5.33 -16.62
CA THR A 74 19.42 4.80 -16.69
C THR A 74 18.39 5.90 -16.50
N THR A 75 17.41 5.95 -17.41
CA THR A 75 16.29 6.90 -17.33
C THR A 75 14.98 6.15 -17.10
N LYS A 76 14.12 6.70 -16.23
CA LYS A 76 12.75 6.25 -15.98
C LYS A 76 11.77 7.41 -16.05
N THR A 77 10.59 7.16 -16.58
CA THR A 77 9.49 8.12 -16.59
C THR A 77 8.80 8.10 -15.23
N LEU A 78 8.82 9.25 -14.55
CA LEU A 78 8.08 9.47 -13.31
C LEU A 78 6.63 9.81 -13.63
N ASP A 79 6.40 10.68 -14.61
CA ASP A 79 5.07 11.03 -15.10
C ASP A 79 5.12 11.23 -16.63
N SER A 80 4.10 10.75 -17.32
CA SER A 80 3.92 10.89 -18.76
C SER A 80 3.10 12.12 -19.15
N ASN A 81 2.40 12.75 -18.19
CA ASN A 81 1.51 13.89 -18.36
C ASN A 81 1.88 15.02 -17.39
N TYR A 82 3.16 15.37 -17.39
CA TYR A 82 3.73 16.44 -16.56
C TYR A 82 3.41 17.82 -17.12
N TYR A 83 2.82 18.67 -16.28
CA TYR A 83 2.58 20.08 -16.52
C TYR A 83 3.09 20.87 -15.32
N THR A 84 3.95 21.87 -15.54
CA THR A 84 4.61 22.62 -14.44
C THR A 84 3.61 23.32 -13.51
N ASP A 85 2.46 23.72 -14.07
CA ASP A 85 1.48 24.56 -13.39
C ASP A 85 0.29 23.75 -12.87
N TYR A 86 0.28 22.43 -13.10
CA TYR A 86 -0.84 21.55 -12.76
C TYR A 86 -0.40 20.43 -11.83
N GLY A 87 -0.64 20.64 -10.53
CA GLY A 87 -0.37 19.66 -9.49
C GLY A 87 0.96 19.84 -8.76
N ASN A 88 1.10 19.11 -7.67
CA ASN A 88 2.33 19.07 -6.88
C ASN A 88 3.15 17.86 -7.27
N TYR A 89 4.41 18.09 -7.60
CA TYR A 89 5.36 17.04 -7.95
C TYR A 89 6.56 17.09 -7.03
N ASP A 90 6.77 16.01 -6.27
CA ASP A 90 7.85 15.92 -5.29
C ASP A 90 8.68 14.67 -5.54
N VAL A 91 10.00 14.83 -5.53
CA VAL A 91 10.93 13.68 -5.59
C VAL A 91 11.86 13.75 -4.40
N LYS A 92 11.90 12.68 -3.61
CA LYS A 92 12.64 12.59 -2.34
C LYS A 92 13.40 11.27 -2.26
N ILE A 93 14.54 11.28 -1.59
CA ILE A 93 15.33 10.10 -1.24
C ILE A 93 14.99 9.70 0.19
N TYR A 94 14.63 8.44 0.37
CA TYR A 94 14.34 7.81 1.66
C TYR A 94 15.29 6.64 1.92
N ASP A 95 15.33 6.23 3.19
CA ASP A 95 15.94 5.00 3.66
C ASP A 95 14.84 4.25 4.41
N PHE A 96 14.00 3.54 3.65
CA PHE A 96 12.86 2.83 4.22
C PHE A 96 13.27 1.55 4.96
N ASN A 97 14.46 1.00 4.70
CA ASN A 97 14.97 -0.18 5.40
C ASN A 97 16.48 -0.09 5.63
N LYS A 98 16.86 0.42 6.81
CA LYS A 98 18.26 0.64 7.18
C LYS A 98 19.13 -0.62 7.17
N LYS A 99 18.52 -1.80 7.19
CA LYS A 99 19.23 -3.09 7.19
C LYS A 99 19.68 -3.52 5.79
N ASP A 100 19.07 -2.99 4.73
CA ASP A 100 19.41 -3.39 3.37
C ASP A 100 20.46 -2.48 2.70
N LYS A 101 20.86 -1.39 3.39
CA LYS A 101 21.89 -0.43 2.98
C LYS A 101 21.62 0.24 1.63
N SER A 102 20.39 0.23 1.15
CA SER A 102 20.00 0.87 -0.10
C SER A 102 18.90 1.91 0.15
N SER A 103 18.84 2.91 -0.72
CA SER A 103 17.88 4.02 -0.61
C SER A 103 16.79 3.92 -1.67
N GLU A 104 15.64 4.49 -1.37
CA GLU A 104 14.53 4.64 -2.30
C GLU A 104 14.48 6.06 -2.85
N ILE A 105 14.28 6.18 -4.16
CA ILE A 105 13.77 7.41 -4.77
C ILE A 105 12.26 7.31 -4.81
N VAL A 106 11.59 8.21 -4.12
CA VAL A 106 10.13 8.28 -4.03
C VAL A 106 9.66 9.50 -4.78
N PHE A 107 8.79 9.28 -5.76
CA PHE A 107 8.09 10.32 -6.49
C PHE A 107 6.64 10.37 -6.02
N TYR A 108 6.20 11.55 -5.59
CA TYR A 108 4.83 11.87 -5.25
C TYR A 108 4.27 12.81 -6.30
N TRP A 109 3.01 12.58 -6.69
CA TRP A 109 2.24 13.56 -7.45
C TRP A 109 0.84 13.71 -6.85
N SER A 110 0.27 14.90 -6.99
CA SER A 110 -1.14 15.18 -6.76
C SER A 110 -1.64 16.26 -7.71
N GLY A 111 -2.67 15.96 -8.49
CA GLY A 111 -3.51 16.92 -9.22
C GLY A 111 -4.91 16.97 -8.63
N ASP A 112 -5.86 17.57 -9.36
CA ASP A 112 -7.22 17.84 -8.84
C ASP A 112 -8.04 16.59 -8.52
N SER A 113 -7.74 15.46 -9.16
CA SER A 113 -8.53 14.22 -9.03
C SER A 113 -7.68 12.96 -8.97
N GLU A 114 -6.36 13.08 -9.09
CA GLU A 114 -5.44 11.96 -9.07
C GLU A 114 -4.18 12.30 -8.31
N TRP A 115 -3.79 11.39 -7.44
CA TRP A 115 -2.66 11.46 -6.54
C TRP A 115 -2.02 10.08 -6.46
N GLY A 116 -0.77 10.02 -6.06
CA GLY A 116 -0.16 8.76 -5.73
C GLY A 116 1.35 8.83 -5.53
N THR A 117 1.93 7.64 -5.38
CA THR A 117 3.34 7.46 -5.07
C THR A 117 3.99 6.44 -6.00
N LYS A 118 5.19 6.75 -6.51
CA LYS A 118 6.08 5.78 -7.15
C LYS A 118 7.31 5.57 -6.28
N ILE A 119 7.68 4.31 -6.08
CA ILE A 119 8.90 3.90 -5.38
C ILE A 119 9.85 3.29 -6.39
N LEU A 120 11.07 3.84 -6.45
CA LEU A 120 12.14 3.35 -7.31
C LEU A 120 13.37 3.00 -6.48
N LYS A 121 14.04 1.90 -6.84
CA LYS A 121 15.36 1.51 -6.30
C LYS A 121 16.30 1.18 -7.45
N PHE A 122 17.55 1.59 -7.32
CA PHE A 122 18.59 1.39 -8.32
C PHE A 122 19.71 0.55 -7.72
N LYS A 123 20.36 -0.27 -8.57
CA LYS A 123 21.57 -1.02 -8.24
C LYS A 123 22.38 -1.23 -9.51
N ASN A 124 23.70 -1.02 -9.47
CA ASN A 124 24.60 -1.26 -10.61
C ASN A 124 24.07 -0.61 -11.91
N ASN A 125 23.67 0.66 -11.86
CA ASN A 125 23.05 1.40 -12.97
C ASN A 125 21.71 0.85 -13.48
N LYS A 126 21.08 -0.13 -12.82
CA LYS A 126 19.77 -0.69 -13.22
C LYS A 126 18.68 -0.28 -12.26
N CYS A 127 17.49 0.00 -12.77
CA CYS A 127 16.31 0.22 -11.95
C CYS A 127 15.70 -1.14 -11.59
N MET A 128 15.90 -1.56 -10.35
CA MET A 128 15.49 -2.87 -9.84
C MET A 128 14.06 -2.87 -9.31
N VAL A 129 13.63 -1.74 -8.74
CA VAL A 129 12.26 -1.51 -8.29
C VAL A 129 11.71 -0.31 -9.03
N ASN A 130 10.51 -0.45 -9.58
CA ASN A 130 9.70 0.62 -10.14
C ASN A 130 8.23 0.27 -9.89
N LYS A 131 7.72 0.67 -8.72
CA LYS A 131 6.36 0.35 -8.27
C LYS A 131 5.52 1.60 -8.18
N HIS A 132 4.30 1.50 -8.65
CA HIS A 132 3.34 2.58 -8.72
C HIS A 132 2.15 2.27 -7.81
N TYR A 133 1.83 3.20 -6.91
CA TYR A 133 0.70 3.15 -6.00
C TYR A 133 -0.20 4.34 -6.31
N LYS A 134 -1.25 4.07 -7.09
CA LYS A 134 -2.29 5.04 -7.41
C LYS A 134 -3.12 5.31 -6.16
N ASP A 135 -3.56 6.56 -6.01
CA ASP A 135 -4.47 6.99 -4.95
C ASP A 135 -3.92 6.75 -3.53
N ALA A 136 -2.59 6.71 -3.41
CA ALA A 136 -1.88 6.29 -2.21
C ALA A 136 -0.75 7.27 -1.89
N MET A 137 -0.85 7.91 -0.72
CA MET A 137 0.08 8.92 -0.24
C MET A 137 0.97 8.35 0.85
N LEU A 138 2.28 8.55 0.76
CA LEU A 138 3.21 8.13 1.82
C LEU A 138 2.85 8.82 3.14
N LYS A 139 2.50 8.04 4.16
CA LYS A 139 2.14 8.55 5.49
C LYS A 139 3.30 8.42 6.47
N SER A 140 3.87 7.22 6.54
CA SER A 140 4.94 6.90 7.47
C SER A 140 5.69 5.64 7.03
N TYR A 141 6.80 5.34 7.70
CA TYR A 141 7.52 4.08 7.49
C TYR A 141 8.30 3.66 8.74
N ASP A 142 8.63 2.38 8.85
CA ASP A 142 9.47 1.83 9.91
C ASP A 142 10.82 1.36 9.30
N PRO A 143 11.92 2.10 9.54
CA PRO A 143 13.23 1.78 8.98
C PRO A 143 13.83 0.47 9.51
N ASN A 144 13.33 -0.09 10.62
CA ASN A 144 13.88 -1.30 11.22
C ASN A 144 13.44 -2.57 10.50
N ASN A 145 12.29 -2.52 9.82
CA ASN A 145 11.69 -3.68 9.15
C ASN A 145 11.26 -3.40 7.70
N GLY A 146 11.38 -2.16 7.21
CA GLY A 146 11.01 -1.82 5.84
C GLY A 146 9.53 -1.57 5.61
N MET A 147 8.71 -1.47 6.67
CA MET A 147 7.27 -1.31 6.51
C MET A 147 6.93 0.13 6.16
N VAL A 148 6.40 0.35 4.97
CA VAL A 148 5.88 1.63 4.49
C VAL A 148 4.37 1.64 4.63
N THR A 149 3.83 2.71 5.20
CA THR A 149 2.38 2.93 5.34
C THR A 149 1.94 4.06 4.41
N PHE A 150 0.95 3.77 3.59
CA PHE A 150 0.25 4.73 2.76
C PHE A 150 -1.12 5.06 3.34
N GLU A 151 -1.54 6.31 3.19
CA GLU A 151 -2.96 6.68 3.24
C GLU A 151 -3.50 6.48 1.81
N GLU A 152 -4.37 5.49 1.63
CA GLU A 152 -4.91 5.07 0.33
C GLU A 152 -6.43 5.25 0.29
N TYR A 153 -6.93 5.75 -0.84
CA TYR A 153 -8.34 5.99 -1.11
C TYR A 153 -8.94 4.95 -2.09
N ASP A 154 -10.19 5.16 -2.50
CA ASP A 154 -11.04 4.19 -3.21
C ASP A 154 -10.66 3.89 -4.68
N GLN A 155 -9.66 4.55 -5.26
CA GLN A 155 -9.10 4.24 -6.58
C GLN A 155 -7.75 3.51 -6.51
N GLY A 156 -7.29 3.18 -5.31
CA GLY A 156 -6.04 2.47 -5.10
C GLY A 156 -6.11 0.97 -5.36
N ARG A 157 -5.21 0.24 -4.69
CA ARG A 157 -5.10 -1.22 -4.72
C ARG A 157 -6.35 -1.93 -4.20
N TYR A 158 -7.10 -1.27 -3.31
CA TYR A 158 -8.37 -1.77 -2.76
C TYR A 158 -9.61 -1.27 -3.52
N SER A 159 -9.46 -0.65 -4.69
CA SER A 159 -10.57 -0.02 -5.42
C SER A 159 -11.83 -0.87 -5.62
N SER A 160 -11.67 -2.18 -5.82
CA SER A 160 -12.82 -3.09 -5.94
C SER A 160 -13.74 -3.18 -4.71
N PHE A 161 -13.34 -2.62 -3.56
CA PHE A 161 -14.22 -2.51 -2.40
C PHE A 161 -15.22 -1.36 -2.55
N ALA A 162 -14.97 -0.39 -3.43
CA ALA A 162 -15.84 0.77 -3.62
C ALA A 162 -17.25 0.35 -4.08
N GLU A 163 -17.36 -0.66 -4.94
CA GLU A 163 -18.64 -1.24 -5.38
C GLU A 163 -19.42 -1.88 -4.22
N ALA A 164 -18.74 -2.32 -3.17
CA ALA A 164 -19.35 -3.01 -2.05
C ALA A 164 -19.77 -2.07 -0.91
N MET A 165 -19.07 -0.95 -0.74
CA MET A 165 -19.22 -0.08 0.44
C MET A 165 -19.08 1.43 0.19
N GLY A 166 -19.00 1.88 -1.07
CA GLY A 166 -18.73 3.26 -1.43
C GLY A 166 -17.28 3.65 -1.14
N TYR A 167 -17.01 4.96 -1.06
CA TYR A 167 -15.66 5.48 -0.86
C TYR A 167 -15.14 5.15 0.55
N PHE A 168 -13.82 5.10 0.66
CA PHE A 168 -13.13 4.81 1.91
C PHE A 168 -11.72 5.38 1.88
N CYS A 169 -11.17 5.50 3.08
CA CYS A 169 -9.75 5.72 3.28
C CYS A 169 -9.19 4.61 4.20
N ILE A 170 -8.02 4.09 3.84
CA ILE A 170 -7.34 3.01 4.54
C ILE A 170 -5.85 3.33 4.71
N TYR A 171 -5.24 2.69 5.70
CA TYR A 171 -3.80 2.64 5.86
C TYR A 171 -3.25 1.37 5.21
N ASP A 172 -2.94 1.48 3.91
CA ASP A 172 -2.30 0.39 3.19
C ASP A 172 -0.83 0.26 3.57
N LYS A 173 -0.31 -0.97 3.56
CA LYS A 173 1.07 -1.25 3.93
C LYS A 173 1.79 -2.10 2.91
N VAL A 174 3.05 -1.76 2.67
CA VAL A 174 3.98 -2.57 1.89
C VAL A 174 5.28 -2.71 2.65
N GLN A 175 5.94 -3.87 2.52
CA GLN A 175 7.26 -4.09 3.11
C GLN A 175 8.32 -4.06 2.02
N ILE A 176 9.38 -3.29 2.26
CA ILE A 176 10.57 -3.23 1.41
C ILE A 176 11.69 -4.02 2.07
N LYS A 177 12.24 -4.99 1.34
CA LYS A 177 13.35 -5.81 1.82
C LYS A 177 14.36 -6.01 0.69
N GLY A 178 15.43 -5.22 0.74
CA GLY A 178 16.36 -5.10 -0.39
C GLY A 178 15.63 -4.54 -1.60
N TYR A 179 15.71 -5.27 -2.72
CA TYR A 179 15.09 -4.88 -3.98
C TYR A 179 13.73 -5.56 -4.24
N ASN A 180 13.08 -6.04 -3.18
CA ASN A 180 11.75 -6.65 -3.25
C ASN A 180 10.73 -5.83 -2.48
N VAL A 181 9.49 -5.82 -2.98
CA VAL A 181 8.36 -5.11 -2.37
C VAL A 181 7.19 -6.08 -2.16
N TYR A 182 6.69 -6.16 -0.93
CA TYR A 182 5.67 -7.10 -0.51
C TYR A 182 4.42 -6.38 -0.03
N ASN A 183 3.32 -6.53 -0.76
CA ASN A 183 2.03 -5.97 -0.37
C ASN A 183 1.48 -6.73 0.85
N GLN A 184 1.03 -5.98 1.86
CA GLN A 184 0.25 -6.57 2.94
C GLN A 184 -1.18 -6.81 2.48
N TYR A 185 -1.79 -7.89 2.98
CA TYR A 185 -3.15 -8.27 2.56
C TYR A 185 -4.24 -7.60 3.37
N SER A 186 -3.89 -6.92 4.47
CA SER A 186 -4.85 -6.22 5.31
C SER A 186 -4.49 -4.75 5.41
N ALA A 187 -5.50 -3.88 5.32
CA ALA A 187 -5.37 -2.45 5.52
C ALA A 187 -6.43 -1.99 6.53
N ASN A 188 -6.01 -1.29 7.58
CA ASN A 188 -6.94 -0.75 8.57
C ASN A 188 -7.62 0.49 7.99
N THR A 189 -8.90 0.68 8.30
CA THR A 189 -9.58 1.92 7.92
C THR A 189 -9.10 3.11 8.71
N ASP A 190 -9.16 4.27 8.07
CA ASP A 190 -8.99 5.57 8.69
C ASP A 190 -10.13 5.88 9.68
N SER A 191 -10.08 7.06 10.30
CA SER A 191 -11.06 7.44 11.31
C SER A 191 -12.46 7.72 10.72
N SER A 192 -12.54 8.34 9.54
CA SER A 192 -13.80 8.69 8.90
C SER A 192 -14.55 7.43 8.47
N THR A 193 -13.87 6.51 7.78
CA THR A 193 -14.42 5.23 7.36
C THR A 193 -14.83 4.37 8.55
N ARG A 194 -14.01 4.33 9.62
CA ARG A 194 -14.30 3.50 10.80
C ARG A 194 -15.48 4.00 11.63
N LYS A 195 -15.67 5.31 11.72
CA LYS A 195 -16.77 5.93 12.49
C LYS A 195 -18.07 5.98 11.71
N ASN A 196 -18.02 5.87 10.38
CA ASN A 196 -19.21 5.87 9.54
C ASN A 196 -20.16 4.70 9.88
N LYS A 197 -21.46 4.99 9.94
CA LYS A 197 -22.52 4.06 10.32
C LYS A 197 -23.13 3.43 9.06
N TYR A 198 -22.48 2.39 8.55
CA TYR A 198 -23.01 1.65 7.40
C TYR A 198 -24.25 0.85 7.77
N VAL A 199 -25.26 0.85 6.90
CA VAL A 199 -26.50 0.11 7.09
C VAL A 199 -26.55 -1.03 6.09
N ALA A 200 -26.67 -2.28 6.56
CA ALA A 200 -26.67 -3.45 5.68
C ALA A 200 -27.86 -3.42 4.71
N ALA A 201 -27.61 -3.44 3.40
CA ALA A 201 -28.66 -3.46 2.38
C ALA A 201 -29.36 -4.83 2.27
N LYS A 202 -28.70 -5.87 2.77
CA LYS A 202 -29.16 -7.26 2.74
C LYS A 202 -28.65 -8.01 3.98
N LYS A 203 -29.11 -9.24 4.17
CA LYS A 203 -28.57 -10.13 5.21
C LYS A 203 -27.12 -10.48 4.87
N LEU A 204 -26.19 -10.21 5.77
CA LEU A 204 -24.76 -10.48 5.61
C LEU A 204 -24.32 -11.58 6.59
N THR A 205 -23.49 -12.51 6.11
CA THR A 205 -22.83 -13.49 6.95
C THR A 205 -21.43 -12.99 7.29
N ALA A 206 -21.13 -12.87 8.58
CA ALA A 206 -19.81 -12.54 9.07
C ALA A 206 -19.10 -13.81 9.55
N TYR A 207 -17.86 -14.01 9.12
CA TYR A 207 -17.01 -15.15 9.45
C TYR A 207 -15.98 -14.82 10.52
N THR A 208 -15.44 -15.82 11.21
CA THR A 208 -14.40 -15.62 12.24
C THR A 208 -13.04 -15.25 11.64
N SER A 209 -12.81 -15.58 10.37
CA SER A 209 -11.56 -15.33 9.66
C SER A 209 -11.80 -15.14 8.16
N THR A 210 -10.74 -14.73 7.46
CA THR A 210 -10.70 -14.56 6.00
C THR A 210 -10.68 -15.90 5.23
N SER A 211 -10.77 -17.04 5.93
CA SER A 211 -11.02 -18.35 5.30
C SER A 211 -12.48 -18.55 4.88
N GLY A 212 -13.41 -17.78 5.47
CA GLY A 212 -14.85 -17.93 5.19
C GLY A 212 -15.48 -19.24 5.65
N LYS A 213 -14.78 -20.08 6.44
CA LYS A 213 -15.27 -21.43 6.81
C LYS A 213 -16.23 -21.43 8.00
N LYS A 214 -15.90 -20.69 9.06
CA LYS A 214 -16.68 -20.66 10.30
C LYS A 214 -17.45 -19.35 10.41
N LYS A 215 -18.78 -19.45 10.46
CA LYS A 215 -19.66 -18.31 10.74
C LYS A 215 -19.41 -17.80 12.16
N ALA A 216 -19.29 -16.48 12.31
CA ALA A 216 -19.24 -15.79 13.59
C ALA A 216 -20.64 -15.29 13.99
N PHE A 217 -21.31 -14.56 13.09
CA PHE A 217 -22.67 -14.05 13.30
C PHE A 217 -23.31 -13.64 11.98
N THR A 218 -24.58 -13.23 12.06
CA THR A 218 -25.33 -12.62 10.95
C THR A 218 -25.52 -11.14 11.23
N ILE A 219 -25.45 -10.29 10.21
CA ILE A 219 -25.94 -8.91 10.24
C ILE A 219 -27.23 -8.88 9.41
N ASN A 220 -28.35 -8.56 10.04
CA ASN A 220 -29.64 -8.50 9.34
C ASN A 220 -29.72 -7.24 8.47
N LYS A 221 -30.53 -7.29 7.41
CA LYS A 221 -30.86 -6.10 6.60
C LYS A 221 -31.34 -4.96 7.52
N GLY A 222 -30.89 -3.73 7.24
CA GLY A 222 -31.21 -2.55 8.05
C GLY A 222 -30.38 -2.41 9.34
N SER A 223 -29.61 -3.43 9.73
CA SER A 223 -28.72 -3.33 10.90
C SER A 223 -27.46 -2.53 10.58
N LYS A 224 -26.95 -1.84 11.60
CA LYS A 224 -25.73 -1.03 11.51
C LYS A 224 -24.47 -1.87 11.65
N ALA A 225 -23.42 -1.48 10.95
CA ALA A 225 -22.08 -2.03 11.07
C ALA A 225 -21.02 -0.94 10.84
N TYR A 226 -19.84 -1.16 11.42
CA TYR A 226 -18.67 -0.29 11.26
C TYR A 226 -17.55 -1.05 10.57
N ILE A 227 -16.82 -0.39 9.67
CA ILE A 227 -15.80 -1.04 8.85
C ILE A 227 -14.41 -0.72 9.42
N TYR A 228 -13.68 -1.75 9.85
CA TYR A 228 -12.44 -1.61 10.61
C TYR A 228 -11.18 -1.92 9.80
N SER A 229 -11.27 -2.84 8.85
CA SER A 229 -10.16 -3.15 7.94
C SER A 229 -10.66 -3.85 6.70
N LEU A 230 -9.93 -3.71 5.61
CA LEU A 230 -10.13 -4.45 4.38
C LEU A 230 -9.08 -5.56 4.30
N TYR A 231 -9.44 -6.70 3.71
CA TYR A 231 -8.52 -7.79 3.43
C TYR A 231 -8.64 -8.21 1.97
N GLN A 232 -7.52 -8.27 1.24
CA GLN A 232 -7.44 -8.74 -0.13
C GLN A 232 -6.20 -9.60 -0.37
N LYS A 233 -6.40 -10.87 -0.73
CA LYS A 233 -5.35 -11.77 -1.22
C LYS A 233 -5.86 -12.55 -2.43
N GLY A 234 -5.36 -12.21 -3.62
CA GLY A 234 -5.89 -12.76 -4.87
C GLY A 234 -7.37 -12.42 -5.02
N SER A 235 -8.21 -13.43 -5.28
CA SER A 235 -9.67 -13.29 -5.37
C SER A 235 -10.38 -13.22 -4.02
N SER A 236 -9.70 -13.52 -2.91
CA SER A 236 -10.29 -13.50 -1.57
C SER A 236 -10.34 -12.09 -1.01
N LYS A 237 -11.55 -11.53 -0.92
CA LYS A 237 -11.81 -10.16 -0.44
C LYS A 237 -12.81 -10.15 0.71
N TYR A 238 -12.45 -9.50 1.81
CA TYR A 238 -13.27 -9.43 3.02
C TYR A 238 -13.21 -8.05 3.67
N ILE A 239 -14.33 -7.63 4.25
CA ILE A 239 -14.44 -6.45 5.09
C ILE A 239 -14.53 -6.93 6.54
N ARG A 240 -13.59 -6.51 7.39
CA ARG A 240 -13.71 -6.71 8.84
C ARG A 240 -14.67 -5.68 9.38
N VAL A 241 -15.79 -6.16 9.91
CA VAL A 241 -16.88 -5.34 10.45
C VAL A 241 -17.01 -5.49 11.96
N LYS A 242 -17.53 -4.47 12.61
CA LYS A 242 -18.03 -4.51 13.99
C LYS A 242 -19.54 -4.27 13.98
N ASN A 243 -20.31 -5.18 14.56
CA ASN A 243 -21.77 -5.01 14.66
C ASN A 243 -22.18 -4.13 15.86
N SER A 244 -23.47 -3.81 15.97
CA SER A 244 -24.01 -3.00 17.08
C SER A 244 -23.79 -3.60 18.48
N SER A 245 -23.63 -4.93 18.58
CA SER A 245 -23.31 -5.63 19.84
C SER A 245 -21.80 -5.67 20.13
N GLY A 246 -20.98 -4.99 19.34
CA GLY A 246 -19.54 -4.91 19.51
C GLY A 246 -18.73 -6.12 19.02
N LYS A 247 -19.36 -7.10 18.38
CA LYS A 247 -18.69 -8.31 17.85
C LYS A 247 -18.01 -8.02 16.51
N TYR A 248 -16.83 -8.61 16.31
CA TYR A 248 -16.05 -8.51 15.08
C TYR A 248 -16.17 -9.75 14.20
N GLY A 249 -16.24 -9.56 12.89
CA GLY A 249 -16.22 -10.65 11.92
C GLY A 249 -15.87 -10.15 10.51
N TYR A 250 -15.70 -11.08 9.58
CA TYR A 250 -15.31 -10.80 8.21
C TYR A 250 -16.49 -11.05 7.27
N VAL A 251 -16.93 -10.05 6.53
CA VAL A 251 -17.96 -10.18 5.49
C VAL A 251 -17.27 -10.31 4.15
N LYS A 252 -17.61 -11.35 3.38
CA LYS A 252 -17.04 -11.56 2.04
C LYS A 252 -17.54 -10.48 1.08
N VAL A 253 -16.63 -9.93 0.27
CA VAL A 253 -16.97 -9.00 -0.79
C VAL A 253 -17.30 -9.76 -2.07
N GLY A 254 -18.39 -9.37 -2.71
CA GLY A 254 -18.78 -9.82 -4.05
C GLY A 254 -19.01 -8.62 -4.98
N SER A 255 -19.69 -8.84 -6.09
CA SER A 255 -19.95 -7.83 -7.14
C SER A 255 -21.17 -6.94 -6.87
N SER A 256 -21.62 -6.81 -5.63
CA SER A 256 -22.84 -6.08 -5.30
C SER A 256 -22.70 -5.37 -3.97
N MET A 257 -23.36 -4.23 -3.86
CA MET A 257 -23.31 -3.41 -2.66
C MET A 257 -23.79 -4.20 -1.44
N LEU A 258 -23.02 -4.11 -0.36
CA LEU A 258 -23.30 -4.78 0.92
C LEU A 258 -24.11 -3.86 1.85
N PHE A 259 -23.96 -2.55 1.66
CA PHE A 259 -24.57 -1.51 2.47
C PHE A 259 -25.50 -0.64 1.63
N THR A 260 -26.40 0.11 2.25
CA THR A 260 -27.28 1.02 1.51
C THR A 260 -26.48 2.23 1.04
N GLU A 261 -26.69 2.68 -0.19
CA GLU A 261 -25.98 3.80 -0.79
C GLU A 261 -25.98 5.05 0.10
N LYS A 262 -27.15 5.38 0.69
CA LYS A 262 -27.33 6.52 1.60
C LYS A 262 -26.48 6.44 2.88
N SER A 263 -25.98 5.26 3.23
CA SER A 263 -25.12 5.06 4.42
C SER A 263 -23.63 4.99 4.08
N CYS A 264 -23.28 4.92 2.80
CA CYS A 264 -21.90 4.87 2.33
C CYS A 264 -21.29 6.28 2.26
N LEU A 265 -19.96 6.35 2.27
CA LEU A 265 -19.25 7.58 1.98
C LEU A 265 -19.15 7.77 0.45
N TRP A 266 -19.25 9.01 0.01
CA TRP A 266 -19.16 9.40 -1.41
C TRP A 266 -18.30 10.65 -1.60
N TRP A 267 -17.46 10.93 -0.61
CA TRP A 267 -16.53 12.05 -0.57
C TRP A 267 -15.19 11.56 0.00
N ARG A 268 -14.12 12.29 -0.33
CA ARG A 268 -12.74 12.02 0.10
C ARG A 268 -12.25 13.10 1.04
#